data_AF-A0A2V7VMX1-F1
#
_entry.id   AF-A0A2V7VMX1-F1
#
_cell.length_a   1.000
_cell.length_b   1.000
_cell.length_c   1.000
_cell.angle_alpha   90.00
_cell.angle_beta   90.00
_cell.angle_gamma   90.00
#
_symmetry.space_group_name_H-M   'P 1'
#
loop_
_entity.id
_entity.type
_entity.pdbx_description
1 polymer ?
#
loop_
_entity_poly.entity_id
_entity_poly.type
_entity_poly.pdbx_seq_one_letter_code
_entity_poly.pdbx_strand_id
1 'polypeptide(L)'
;MGQANVQRALEKLVAALEGQGIPYAIVGALALNQFGYQRATVDVDVLLTPEGLQAFKAAYLGRGYLERRPGGRGLRDVENGVDIDVL
;
A
#
# COMPACT_ATOMS: atom_id res chain seq x y z
N MET A 1 -0.65 -19.31 -13.60
CA MET A 1 -0.45 -17.84 -13.76
C MET A 1 0.02 -17.30 -12.43
N GLY A 2 1.13 -16.55 -12.39
CA GLY A 2 1.64 -15.97 -11.13
C GLY A 2 0.83 -14.76 -10.69
N GLN A 3 1.00 -14.34 -9.44
CA GLN A 3 0.45 -13.08 -8.94
C GLN A 3 1.01 -11.89 -9.74
N ALA A 4 0.16 -10.88 -10.02
CA ALA A 4 0.60 -9.63 -10.61
C ALA A 4 1.30 -8.76 -9.55
N ASN A 5 2.06 -7.75 -10.01
CA ASN A 5 2.86 -6.90 -9.14
C ASN A 5 2.01 -6.20 -8.06
N VAL A 6 0.75 -5.84 -8.38
CA VAL A 6 -0.15 -5.19 -7.43
C VAL A 6 -0.54 -6.10 -6.26
N GLN A 7 -0.74 -7.40 -6.50
CA GLN A 7 -1.02 -8.35 -5.40
C GLN A 7 0.21 -8.53 -4.50
N ARG A 8 1.40 -8.63 -5.09
CA ARG A 8 2.66 -8.72 -4.32
C ARG A 8 2.93 -7.46 -3.50
N ALA A 9 2.68 -6.29 -4.09
CA ALA A 9 2.80 -5.01 -3.40
C ALA A 9 1.81 -4.90 -2.23
N LEU A 10 0.57 -5.36 -2.43
CA LEU A 10 -0.45 -5.41 -1.38
C LEU A 10 0.00 -6.33 -0.23
N GLU A 11 0.43 -7.55 -0.52
CA GLU A 11 0.91 -8.51 0.49
C GLU A 11 2.10 -7.96 1.29
N LYS A 12 3.07 -7.36 0.59
CA LYS A 12 4.23 -6.71 1.22
C LYS A 12 3.81 -5.54 2.11
N LEU A 13 2.91 -4.68 1.64
CA LEU A 13 2.39 -3.54 2.40
C LEU A 13 1.66 -4.01 3.67
N VAL A 14 0.79 -5.00 3.55
CA VAL A 14 0.07 -5.60 4.67
C VAL A 14 1.04 -6.15 5.70
N ALA A 15 2.03 -6.94 5.29
CA ALA A 15 3.03 -7.49 6.19
C ALA A 15 3.83 -6.40 6.92
N ALA A 16 4.16 -5.29 6.24
CA ALA A 16 4.85 -4.16 6.85
C ALA A 16 3.98 -3.41 7.87
N LEU A 17 2.69 -3.20 7.56
CA LEU A 17 1.74 -2.54 8.46
C LEU A 17 1.46 -3.40 9.70
N GLU A 18 1.22 -4.70 9.52
CA GLU A 18 0.99 -5.65 10.61
C GLU A 18 2.24 -5.83 11.48
N GLY A 19 3.43 -5.91 10.86
CA GLY A 19 4.70 -6.01 11.58
C GLY A 19 5.00 -4.82 12.50
N GLN A 20 4.41 -3.65 12.22
CA GLN A 20 4.51 -2.44 13.06
C GLN A 20 3.25 -2.21 13.92
N GLY A 21 2.23 -3.06 13.82
CA GLY A 21 0.95 -2.86 14.50
C GLY A 21 0.22 -1.59 14.08
N ILE A 22 0.40 -1.13 12.83
CA ILE A 22 -0.25 0.07 12.29
C ILE A 22 -1.66 -0.29 11.82
N PRO A 23 -2.73 0.31 12.37
CA PRO A 23 -4.09 0.07 11.89
C PRO A 23 -4.28 0.58 10.46
N TYR A 24 -4.92 -0.23 9.62
CA TYR A 24 -5.16 0.08 8.21
C TYR A 24 -6.48 -0.50 7.72
N ALA A 25 -6.96 0.01 6.58
CA ALA A 25 -7.99 -0.64 5.80
C ALA A 25 -7.66 -0.58 4.31
N ILE A 26 -7.73 -1.72 3.62
CA ILE A 26 -7.61 -1.77 2.16
C ILE A 26 -8.93 -1.30 1.56
N VAL A 27 -8.85 -0.39 0.60
CA VAL A 27 -10.01 0.18 -0.08
C VAL A 27 -9.83 0.11 -1.59
N GLY A 28 -10.72 0.75 -2.36
CA GLY A 28 -10.59 0.80 -3.81
C GLY A 28 -10.82 -0.56 -4.51
N ALA A 29 -10.25 -0.70 -5.70
CA ALA A 29 -10.54 -1.83 -6.59
C ALA A 29 -10.10 -3.19 -6.02
N LEU A 30 -9.00 -3.24 -5.25
CA LEU A 30 -8.53 -4.49 -4.64
C LEU A 30 -9.48 -4.98 -3.54
N ALA A 31 -10.06 -4.08 -2.74
CA ALA A 31 -11.03 -4.45 -1.72
C ALA A 31 -12.32 -5.02 -2.33
N LEU A 32 -12.77 -4.47 -3.46
CA LEU A 32 -13.98 -4.91 -4.16
C LEU A 32 -13.90 -6.37 -4.66
N ASN A 33 -12.70 -6.87 -4.95
CA ASN A 33 -12.51 -8.27 -5.34
C ASN A 33 -12.97 -9.25 -4.25
N GLN A 34 -12.86 -8.88 -2.97
CA GLN A 34 -13.35 -9.71 -1.85
C GLN A 34 -14.89 -9.88 -1.90
N PHE A 35 -15.60 -8.93 -2.50
CA PHE A 35 -17.06 -8.94 -2.64
C PHE A 35 -17.53 -9.48 -4.00
N GLY A 36 -16.64 -10.09 -4.78
CA GLY A 36 -16.96 -10.68 -6.09
C GLY A 36 -16.99 -9.69 -7.25
N TYR A 37 -16.69 -8.40 -7.00
CA TYR A 37 -16.58 -7.39 -8.05
C TYR A 37 -15.17 -7.37 -8.62
N GLN A 38 -14.96 -8.14 -9.69
CA GLN A 38 -13.66 -8.26 -10.34
C GLN A 38 -13.29 -7.00 -11.11
N ARG A 39 -12.24 -6.31 -10.66
CA ARG A 39 -11.66 -5.16 -11.36
C ARG A 39 -10.15 -5.29 -11.46
N ALA A 40 -9.62 -5.05 -12.64
CA ALA A 40 -8.19 -4.85 -12.82
C ALA A 40 -7.81 -3.47 -12.28
N THR A 41 -6.70 -3.43 -11.53
CA THR A 41 -6.04 -2.18 -11.14
C THR A 41 -4.52 -2.38 -11.13
N VAL A 42 -3.79 -1.27 -11.09
CA VAL A 42 -2.31 -1.23 -11.10
C VAL A 42 -1.73 -0.63 -9.82
N ASP A 43 -2.57 -0.12 -8.94
CA ASP A 43 -2.24 0.57 -7.69
C ASP A 43 -2.94 -0.08 -6.48
N VAL A 44 -2.53 0.34 -5.28
CA VAL A 44 -3.13 -0.07 -4.00
C VAL A 44 -3.69 1.16 -3.31
N ASP A 45 -4.98 1.16 -2.99
CA ASP A 45 -5.60 2.17 -2.13
C ASP A 45 -5.66 1.67 -0.67
N VAL A 46 -5.20 2.50 0.28
CA VAL A 46 -5.20 2.18 1.71
C VAL A 46 -5.60 3.39 2.56
N LEU A 47 -6.38 3.14 3.60
CA LEU A 47 -6.64 4.11 4.66
C LEU A 47 -5.65 3.88 5.80
N LEU A 48 -5.00 4.97 6.23
CA LEU A 48 -4.15 5.02 7.42
C LEU A 48 -4.54 6.23 8.25
N THR A 49 -4.36 6.16 9.57
CA THR A 49 -4.39 7.37 10.38
C THR A 49 -3.18 8.25 10.05
N PRO A 50 -3.23 9.57 10.32
CA PRO A 50 -2.06 10.44 10.16
C PRO A 50 -0.84 9.90 10.92
N GLU A 51 -1.04 9.41 12.14
CA GLU A 51 0.01 8.84 12.99
C GLU A 51 0.56 7.55 12.38
N GLY A 52 -0.31 6.69 11.85
CA GLY A 52 0.06 5.44 11.18
C GLY A 52 0.88 5.70 9.92
N LEU A 53 0.49 6.67 9.10
CA LEU A 53 1.27 7.07 7.92
C LEU A 53 2.65 7.61 8.33
N GLN A 54 2.73 8.45 9.36
CA GLN A 54 4.01 8.96 9.83
C GLN A 54 4.92 7.85 10.38
N ALA A 55 4.35 6.92 11.17
CA ALA A 55 5.08 5.77 11.68
C ALA A 55 5.58 4.87 10.53
N PHE A 56 4.73 4.60 9.54
CA PHE A 56 5.12 3.84 8.36
C PHE A 56 6.26 4.51 7.62
N LYS A 57 6.15 5.81 7.36
CA LYS A 57 7.17 6.57 6.65
C LYS A 57 8.51 6.56 7.38
N ALA A 58 8.50 6.77 8.69
CA ALA A 58 9.71 6.75 9.52
C ALA A 58 10.41 5.37 9.48
N ALA A 59 9.64 4.29 9.42
CA ALA A 59 10.18 2.93 9.40
C ALA A 59 10.69 2.49 8.01
N TYR A 60 10.00 2.89 6.94
CA TYR A 60 10.13 2.25 5.62
C TYR A 60 10.55 3.15 4.45
N LEU A 61 10.53 4.48 4.60
CA LEU A 61 11.08 5.35 3.53
C LEU A 61 12.58 5.10 3.36
N GLY A 62 13.00 4.92 2.10
CA GLY A 62 14.37 4.54 1.77
C GLY A 62 14.70 3.06 2.05
N ARG A 63 13.73 2.26 2.55
CA ARG A 63 13.87 0.84 2.84
C ARG A 63 12.83 0.01 2.08
N GLY A 64 12.71 0.28 0.79
CA GLY A 64 11.76 -0.37 -0.11
C GLY A 64 10.54 0.48 -0.48
N TYR A 65 10.35 1.63 0.17
CA TYR A 65 9.30 2.59 -0.16
C TYR A 65 9.86 3.99 -0.40
N LEU A 66 9.22 4.73 -1.30
CA LEU A 66 9.49 6.16 -1.57
C LEU A 66 8.19 6.96 -1.49
N GLU A 67 8.29 8.25 -1.19
CA GLU A 67 7.17 9.16 -1.43
C GLU A 67 7.03 9.43 -2.93
N ARG A 68 5.81 9.45 -3.44
CA ARG A 68 5.55 9.84 -4.85
C ARG A 68 5.84 11.32 -5.09
N ARG A 69 5.64 12.14 -4.05
CA ARG A 69 5.99 13.57 -4.01
C ARG A 69 6.49 13.92 -2.61
N PRO A 70 7.55 14.75 -2.47
CA PRO A 70 8.06 15.15 -1.17
C PRO A 70 6.95 15.70 -0.26
N GLY A 71 6.82 15.12 0.94
CA GLY A 71 5.81 15.50 1.93
C GLY A 71 4.37 15.08 1.59
N GLY A 72 4.15 14.42 0.45
CA GLY A 72 2.85 13.91 0.03
C GLY A 72 2.47 12.61 0.75
N ARG A 73 1.20 12.22 0.70
CA ARG A 73 0.73 10.97 1.35
C ARG A 73 0.97 9.71 0.53
N GLY A 74 0.99 9.84 -0.80
CA GLY A 74 1.18 8.72 -1.72
C GLY A 74 2.60 8.16 -1.66
N LEU A 75 2.68 6.83 -1.70
CA LEU A 75 3.91 6.06 -1.62
C LEU A 75 4.12 5.26 -2.90
N ARG A 76 5.34 4.80 -3.12
CA ARG A 76 5.67 3.84 -4.16
C ARG A 76 6.46 2.69 -3.55
N ASP A 77 5.97 1.48 -3.76
CA ASP A 77 6.76 0.27 -3.52
C ASP A 77 7.79 0.13 -4.64
N VAL A 78 9.06 0.26 -4.29
CA VAL A 78 10.17 0.25 -5.24
C VAL A 78 10.38 -1.13 -5.83
N GLU A 79 10.08 -2.18 -5.06
CA GLU A 79 10.36 -3.56 -5.44
C GLU A 79 9.39 -4.07 -6.51
N ASN A 80 8.09 -3.82 -6.31
CA ASN A 80 7.06 -4.23 -7.26
C ASN A 80 6.73 -3.13 -8.28
N GLY A 81 7.24 -1.91 -8.07
CA GLY A 81 7.02 -0.76 -8.95
C GLY A 81 5.59 -0.22 -8.91
N VAL A 82 4.87 -0.45 -7.80
CA VAL A 82 3.44 -0.17 -7.63
C VAL A 82 3.24 1.11 -6.80
N ASP A 83 2.34 1.96 -7.27
CA ASP A 83 1.92 3.15 -6.54
C ASP A 83 0.89 2.76 -5.47
N ILE A 84 1.01 3.40 -4.29
CA ILE A 84 0.13 3.21 -3.14
C ILE A 84 -0.47 4.56 -2.79
N ASP A 85 -1.79 4.66 -2.87
CA ASP A 85 -2.54 5.86 -2.54
C ASP A 85 -3.11 5.75 -1.12
N VAL A 86 -2.64 6.68 -0.27
CA VAL A 86 -3.07 6.79 1.13
C VAL A 86 -4.14 7.86 1.25
N LEU A 87 -5.36 7.45 1.59
CA LEU A 87 -6.55 8.31 1.66
C LEU A 87 -6.74 8.99 3.00
#